data_AF-A0A2N7XSH1-F1
#
_entry.id   AF-A0A2N7XSH1-F1
#
_cell.length_a   1.000
_cell.length_b   1.000
_cell.length_c   1.000
_cell.angle_alpha   90.00
_cell.angle_beta   90.00
_cell.angle_gamma   90.00
#
_symmetry.space_group_name_H-M   'P 1'
#
loop_
_entity.id
_entity.type
_entity.pdbx_description
1 polymer ?
#
loop_
_entity_poly.entity_id
_entity_poly.type
_entity_poly.pdbx_seq_one_letter_code
_entity_poly.pdbx_strand_id
1 'polypeptide(L)' 'LRQLLDANFLGAYLTVREGAKRLIAAGSREKGNGRAIVIGSITAHLTGQGDSAYAASKAGVAHLGRNLAREWVRQGINV' A
#
# COMPACT_ATOMS: atom_id res chain seq x y z
N LEU A 1 -15.38 3.12 13.10
CA LEU A 1 -15.16 3.23 11.63
C LEU A 1 -14.03 4.19 11.27
N ARG A 2 -14.12 5.49 11.63
CA ARG A 2 -13.11 6.50 11.23
C ARG A 2 -11.67 6.13 11.63
N GLN A 3 -11.44 5.81 12.90
CA GLN A 3 -10.13 5.38 13.39
C GLN A 3 -9.57 4.16 12.62
N LEU A 4 -10.43 3.21 12.24
CA LEU A 4 -10.05 2.04 11.47
C LEU A 4 -9.59 2.42 10.06
N LEU A 5 -10.33 3.30 9.37
CA LEU A 5 -9.96 3.76 8.03
C LEU A 5 -8.72 4.64 8.04
N ASP A 6 -8.61 5.51 9.05
CA ASP A 6 -7.44 6.37 9.27
C ASP A 6 -6.18 5.53 9.46
N ALA A 7 -6.24 4.48 10.29
CA ALA A 7 -5.11 3.59 10.52
C ALA A 7 -4.83 2.67 9.32
N ASN A 8 -5.83 1.94 8.84
CA ASN A 8 -5.62 0.85 7.89
C ASN A 8 -5.38 1.32 6.47
N PHE A 9 -6.04 2.39 6.03
CA PHE A 9 -5.97 2.84 4.65
C PHE A 9 -5.22 4.16 4.53
N LEU A 10 -5.69 5.23 5.20
CA LEU A 10 -5.10 6.55 5.04
C LEU A 10 -3.64 6.58 5.53
N GLY A 11 -3.38 6.02 6.71
CA GLY A 11 -2.03 5.91 7.28
C GLY A 11 -1.08 5.12 6.38
N ALA A 12 -1.53 3.98 5.85
CA ALA A 12 -0.75 3.18 4.89
C ALA A 12 -0.46 3.97 3.60
N TYR A 13 -1.47 4.62 3.02
CA TYR A 13 -1.32 5.44 1.81
C TYR A 13 -0.34 6.60 1.99
N LEU A 14 -0.49 7.38 3.06
CA LEU A 14 0.38 8.53 3.33
C LEU A 14 1.82 8.07 3.56
N THR A 15 2.00 7.00 4.35
CA THR A 15 3.32 6.46 4.68
C THR A 15 4.04 5.95 3.43
N VAL A 16 3.36 5.14 2.61
CA VAL A 16 3.99 4.56 1.41
C VAL A 16 4.31 5.63 0.37
N ARG A 17 3.45 6.64 0.22
CA ARG A 17 3.68 7.78 -0.68
C ARG A 17 4.90 8.60 -0.26
N GLU A 18 5.03 8.89 1.03
CA GLU A 18 6.17 9.64 1.57
C GLU A 18 7.48 8.83 1.53
N GLY A 19 7.39 7.51 1.74
CA GLY A 19 8.51 6.59 1.54
C GLY A 19 8.98 6.56 0.09
N ALA A 20 8.05 6.46 -0.88
CA ALA A 20 8.38 6.46 -2.30
C ALA A 20 9.10 7.74 -2.75
N LYS A 21 8.69 8.92 -2.25
CA LYS A 21 9.41 10.18 -2.50
C LYS A 21 10.88 10.11 -2.07
N ARG A 22 11.14 9.52 -0.89
CA ARG A 22 12.50 9.36 -0.35
C ARG A 22 13.31 8.34 -1.13
N LEU A 23 12.69 7.24 -1.58
CA LEU A 23 13.33 6.26 -2.46
C LEU A 23 13.75 6.89 -3.79
N ILE A 24 12.85 7.66 -4.41
CA ILE A 24 13.14 8.39 -5.66
C ILE A 24 14.30 9.37 -5.45
N ALA A 25 14.25 10.18 -4.38
CA ALA A 25 15.32 11.11 -4.04
C ALA A 25 16.67 10.42 -3.76
N ALA A 26 16.65 9.19 -3.26
CA ALA A 26 17.84 8.36 -3.02
C ALA A 26 18.36 7.64 -4.29
N GLY A 27 17.76 7.89 -5.46
CA GLY A 27 18.17 7.33 -6.75
C GLY A 27 17.66 5.90 -6.99
N SER A 28 16.46 5.57 -6.50
CA SER A 28 15.86 4.25 -6.76
C SER A 28 15.66 3.98 -8.25
N ARG A 29 15.47 5.03 -9.06
CA ARG A 29 15.27 4.91 -10.50
C ARG A 29 16.49 4.33 -11.22
N GLU A 30 17.68 4.76 -10.82
CA GLU A 30 18.95 4.29 -11.38
C GLU A 30 19.37 2.96 -10.76
N LYS A 31 19.14 2.79 -9.45
CA LYS A 31 19.60 1.60 -8.70
C LYS A 31 18.66 0.40 -8.81
N GLY A 32 17.38 0.60 -9.12
CA GLY A 32 16.36 -0.46 -9.18
C GLY A 32 16.07 -1.16 -7.84
N ASN A 33 16.55 -0.61 -6.73
CA ASN A 33 16.56 -1.25 -5.42
C ASN A 33 15.50 -0.69 -4.45
N GLY A 34 14.59 0.17 -4.90
CA GLY A 34 13.50 0.67 -4.08
C GLY A 34 12.50 -0.44 -3.76
N ARG A 35 12.07 -0.55 -2.50
CA ARG A 35 11.08 -1.55 -2.04
C ARG A 35 10.07 -0.88 -1.11
N ALA A 36 8.79 -1.18 -1.29
CA ALA A 36 7.72 -0.67 -0.45
C ALA A 36 6.68 -1.77 -0.15
N ILE A 37 6.63 -2.25 1.10
CA ILE A 37 5.72 -3.34 1.47
C ILE A 37 4.45 -2.77 2.10
N VAL A 38 3.28 -3.09 1.54
CA VAL A 38 1.98 -2.76 2.14
C VAL A 38 1.31 -4.00 2.73
N ILE A 39 0.83 -3.89 3.97
CA ILE A 39 0.27 -5.04 4.70
C ILE A 39 -1.23 -5.20 4.42
N GLY A 40 -1.54 -6.18 3.56
CA GLY A 40 -2.90 -6.62 3.28
C GLY A 40 -3.53 -7.45 4.41
N SER A 41 -4.43 -8.35 4.05
CA SER A 41 -5.07 -9.32 4.93
C SER A 41 -5.68 -10.44 4.08
N ILE A 42 -5.82 -11.65 4.64
CA ILE A 42 -6.61 -12.72 4.01
C ILE A 42 -8.06 -12.28 3.75
N THR A 43 -8.59 -11.40 4.60
CA THR A 43 -9.93 -10.82 4.47
C THR A 43 -10.07 -9.84 3.29
N ALA A 44 -8.99 -9.52 2.59
CA ALA A 44 -9.05 -8.83 1.30
C ALA A 44 -9.56 -9.74 0.17
N HIS A 45 -9.54 -11.07 0.39
CA HIS A 45 -9.88 -12.08 -0.60
C HIS A 45 -11.00 -13.03 -0.13
N LEU A 46 -11.13 -13.22 1.18
CA LEU A 46 -12.15 -14.07 1.79
C LEU A 46 -13.13 -13.24 2.60
N THR A 47 -14.40 -13.63 2.58
CA THR A 47 -15.46 -13.03 3.39
C THR A 47 -15.64 -13.81 4.70
N GLY A 48 -15.94 -13.08 5.77
CA GLY A 48 -16.20 -13.63 7.11
C GLY A 48 -17.22 -12.77 7.85
N GLN A 49 -17.79 -13.29 8.94
CA GLN A 49 -18.76 -12.54 9.74
C GLN A 49 -18.07 -11.53 10.66
N GLY A 50 -18.69 -10.36 10.85
CA GLY A 50 -18.28 -9.36 11.85
C GLY A 50 -17.31 -8.26 11.38
N ASP A 51 -16.64 -8.43 10.23
CA ASP A 51 -15.49 -7.58 9.85
C ASP A 51 -15.66 -6.77 8.55
N SER A 52 -16.88 -6.49 8.09
CA SER A 52 -17.13 -5.92 6.75
C SER A 52 -16.32 -4.65 6.44
N ALA A 53 -16.24 -3.70 7.40
CA ALA A 53 -15.47 -2.47 7.22
C ALA A 53 -13.95 -2.70 7.24
N TYR A 54 -13.48 -3.64 8.08
CA TYR A 54 -12.08 -4.05 8.12
C TYR A 54 -11.67 -4.73 6.81
N ALA A 55 -12.45 -5.72 6.36
CA ALA A 55 -12.26 -6.44 5.11
C ALA A 55 -12.24 -5.47 3.91
N ALA A 56 -13.20 -4.54 3.84
CA ALA A 56 -13.23 -3.50 2.82
C ALA A 56 -11.96 -2.62 2.85
N SER A 57 -11.51 -2.19 4.04
CA SER A 57 -10.29 -1.40 4.18
C SER A 57 -9.05 -2.15 3.66
N LYS A 58 -8.95 -3.46 3.94
CA LYS A 58 -7.82 -4.30 3.52
C LYS A 58 -7.88 -4.69 2.06
N ALA A 59 -9.07 -4.86 1.48
CA ALA A 59 -9.25 -4.97 0.03
C ALA A 59 -8.76 -3.69 -0.67
N GLY A 60 -9.07 -2.53 -0.10
CA GLY A 60 -8.54 -1.24 -0.54
C GLY A 60 -7.01 -1.18 -0.52
N VAL A 61 -6.37 -1.61 0.57
CA VAL A 61 -4.89 -1.67 0.68
C VAL A 61 -4.29 -2.63 -0.35
N ALA A 62 -4.87 -3.81 -0.54
CA ALA A 62 -4.39 -4.78 -1.53
C ALA A 62 -4.49 -4.22 -2.96
N HIS A 63 -5.59 -3.53 -3.27
CA HIS A 63 -5.75 -2.87 -4.57
C HIS A 63 -4.81 -1.68 -4.74
N LEU A 64 -4.59 -0.89 -3.68
CA LEU A 64 -3.61 0.20 -3.66
C LEU A 64 -2.21 -0.32 -4.03
N GLY A 65 -1.74 -1.39 -3.39
CA GLY A 65 -0.42 -1.98 -3.69
C GLY A 65 -0.24 -2.32 -5.17
N ARG A 66 -1.26 -2.94 -5.80
CA ARG A 66 -1.23 -3.27 -7.24
C ARG A 66 -1.15 -2.03 -8.13
N ASN A 67 -1.84 -0.95 -7.80
CA ASN A 67 -1.77 0.29 -8.57
C ASN A 67 -0.40 0.96 -8.42
N LEU A 68 0.09 1.08 -7.18
CA LEU A 68 1.41 1.66 -6.90
C LEU A 68 2.55 0.88 -7.57
N ALA A 69 2.48 -0.46 -7.60
CA ALA A 69 3.44 -1.29 -8.32
C ALA A 69 3.53 -0.91 -9.81
N ARG A 70 2.38 -0.71 -10.47
CA ARG A 70 2.31 -0.31 -11.88
C ARG A 70 2.79 1.12 -12.10
N GLU A 71 2.46 2.03 -11.19
CA GLU A 71 2.85 3.44 -11.27
C GLU A 71 4.35 3.64 -11.05
N TRP A 72 4.96 2.88 -10.13
CA TRP A 72 6.32 3.12 -9.67
C TRP A 72 7.38 2.18 -10.25
N VAL A 73 7.01 1.23 -11.11
CA VAL A 73 7.96 0.36 -11.81
C VAL A 73 9.06 1.16 -12.53
N ARG A 74 8.70 2.29 -13.17
CA ARG A 74 9.65 3.18 -13.87
C ARG A 74 10.50 4.03 -12.93
N GLN A 75 10.18 4.05 -11.65
CA GLN A 75 10.94 4.71 -10.59
C GLN A 75 11.88 3.73 -9.86
N GLY A 76 11.98 2.48 -10.34
CA GLY A 76 12.81 1.45 -9.72
C GLY A 76 12.33 1.03 -8.33
N ILE A 77 11.03 1.18 -8.05
CA ILE A 77 10.39 0.76 -6.81
C ILE A 77 9.51 -0.46 -7.10
N ASN A 78 9.80 -1.56 -6.40
CA ASN A 78 8.92 -2.72 -6.33
C ASN A 78 8.02 -2.58 -5.09
N VAL A 79 6.72 -2.79 -5.27
CA VAL A 79 5.68 -2.69 -4.24
C VAL A 79 5.06 -4.05 -4.02
#